data_AF-T1IUJ1-F1
#
_entry.id   AF-T1IUJ1-F1
#
_cell.length_a   1.000
_cell.length_b   1.000
_cell.length_c   1.000
_cell.angle_alpha   90.00
_cell.angle_beta   90.00
_cell.angle_gamma   90.00
#
_symmetry.space_group_name_H-M   'P 1'
#
loop_
_entity.id
_entity.type
_entity.pdbx_description
1 polymer ?
#
loop_
_entity_poly.entity_id
_entity_poly.type
_entity_poly.pdbx_seq_one_letter_code
_entity_poly.pdbx_strand_id
1 'polypeptide(L)'
;MSSRTPYQGKDRCFGEYKCSSCGRQWMSGNSWANYGQECKECKINVYPFKQTPLEKPDGLDKSDLNKPHPQNLCEKCKKLGRYCRDSRF
;
A
#
# COMPACT_ATOMS: atom_id res chain seq x y z
N MET A 1 20.24 -8.56 3.05
CA MET A 1 19.37 -7.61 2.31
C MET A 1 18.32 -7.11 3.27
N SER A 2 18.26 -5.80 3.53
CA SER A 2 17.33 -5.24 4.52
C SER A 2 15.95 -5.06 3.90
N SER A 3 14.94 -5.73 4.45
CA SER A 3 13.53 -5.56 4.09
C SER A 3 13.06 -4.14 4.41
N ARG A 4 12.39 -3.46 3.47
CA ARG A 4 11.86 -2.10 3.68
C ARG A 4 10.48 -2.08 4.35
N THR A 5 9.82 -3.23 4.39
CA THR A 5 8.45 -3.37 4.90
C THR A 5 8.30 -4.64 5.74
N PRO A 6 7.37 -4.68 6.71
CA PRO A 6 7.16 -5.87 7.54
C PRO A 6 6.69 -7.11 6.77
N TYR A 7 5.84 -6.93 5.75
CA TYR A 7 5.35 -8.02 4.90
C TYR A 7 6.31 -8.25 3.72
N GLN A 8 6.57 -9.52 3.40
CA GLN A 8 7.49 -9.96 2.35
C GLN A 8 6.87 -10.99 1.38
N GLY A 9 5.54 -11.14 1.39
CA GLY A 9 4.84 -12.02 0.44
C GLY A 9 4.66 -11.38 -0.93
N LYS A 10 4.13 -12.17 -1.87
CA LYS A 10 3.96 -11.78 -3.27
C LYS A 10 2.68 -10.99 -3.54
N ASP A 11 1.64 -11.23 -2.75
CA ASP A 11 0.33 -10.62 -2.91
C ASP A 11 0.26 -9.19 -2.36
N ARG A 12 -0.78 -8.47 -2.76
CA ARG A 12 -1.14 -7.23 -2.07
C ARG A 12 -1.64 -7.54 -0.66
N CYS A 13 -1.49 -6.57 0.23
CA CYS A 13 -1.93 -6.64 1.61
C CYS A 13 -2.57 -5.30 2.03
N PHE A 14 -3.23 -5.26 3.19
CA PHE A 14 -3.51 -3.99 3.86
C PHE A 14 -2.21 -3.44 4.44
N GLY A 15 -2.00 -2.14 4.32
CA GLY A 15 -0.89 -1.43 4.92
C GLY A 15 -1.36 -0.20 5.68
N GLU A 16 -0.80 0.01 6.87
CA GLU A 16 -0.97 1.20 7.69
C GLU A 16 0.29 2.06 7.61
N TYR A 17 0.12 3.36 7.38
CA TYR A 17 1.20 4.31 7.11
C TYR A 17 1.14 5.46 8.10
N LYS A 18 2.31 5.97 8.48
CA LYS A 18 2.48 7.17 9.30
C LYS A 18 3.60 8.02 8.71
N CYS A 19 3.27 9.21 8.23
CA CYS A 19 4.27 10.14 7.72
C CYS A 19 5.15 10.63 8.87
N SER A 20 6.47 10.45 8.77
CA SER A 20 7.42 10.94 9.77
C SER A 20 7.55 12.46 9.78
N SER A 21 7.23 13.13 8.68
CA SER A 21 7.35 14.59 8.55
C SER A 21 6.14 15.34 9.11
N CYS A 22 4.90 14.90 8.80
CA CYS A 22 3.68 15.61 9.23
C CYS A 22 2.76 14.82 10.16
N GLY A 23 3.14 13.60 10.56
CA GLY A 23 2.38 12.77 11.49
C GLY A 23 1.07 12.18 10.93
N ARG A 24 0.62 12.55 9.72
CA ARG A 24 -0.60 12.00 9.10
C ARG A 24 -0.52 10.49 8.98
N GLN A 25 -1.65 9.84 9.23
CA GLN A 25 -1.81 8.40 9.11
C GLN A 25 -2.88 8.06 8.09
N TRP A 26 -2.68 6.95 7.38
CA TRP A 26 -3.65 6.43 6.41
C TRP A 26 -3.50 4.93 6.24
N MET A 27 -4.54 4.32 5.65
CA MET A 27 -4.57 2.90 5.33
C MET A 27 -4.75 2.70 3.83
N SER A 28 -4.22 1.60 3.30
CA SER A 28 -4.40 1.22 1.90
C SER A 28 -4.43 -0.30 1.72
N GLY A 29 -5.43 -0.81 0.98
CA GLY A 29 -5.52 -2.20 0.54
C GLY A 29 -4.68 -2.56 -0.70
N ASN A 30 -3.86 -1.62 -1.17
CA ASN A 30 -2.89 -1.79 -2.25
C ASN A 30 -1.45 -1.59 -1.72
N SER A 31 -1.16 -2.18 -0.56
CA SER A 31 0.21 -2.26 -0.03
C SER A 31 0.90 -3.51 -0.56
N TRP A 32 2.22 -3.44 -0.74
CA TRP A 32 3.04 -4.54 -1.29
C TRP A 32 4.36 -4.62 -0.54
N ALA A 33 4.98 -5.79 -0.56
CA ALA A 33 6.32 -5.97 -0.03
C ALA A 33 7.31 -4.99 -0.71
N ASN A 34 8.06 -4.26 0.10
CA ASN A 34 9.14 -3.36 -0.31
C ASN A 34 8.71 -2.15 -1.16
N TYR A 35 7.44 -1.75 -1.09
CA TYR A 35 6.91 -0.53 -1.72
C TYR A 35 6.19 0.37 -0.71
N GLY A 36 6.37 1.68 -0.87
CA GLY A 36 5.72 2.72 -0.07
C GLY A 36 4.60 3.45 -0.81
N GLN A 37 4.07 4.46 -0.12
CA GLN A 37 3.15 5.45 -0.67
C GLN A 37 3.60 6.86 -0.30
N GLU A 38 3.46 7.79 -1.22
CA GLU A 38 3.73 9.19 -0.95
C GLU A 38 2.68 9.80 -0.03
N CYS A 39 3.17 10.51 0.98
CA CYS A 39 2.30 11.40 1.75
C CYS A 39 1.68 12.44 0.82
N LYS A 40 0.35 12.59 0.85
CA LYS A 40 -0.37 13.57 0.02
C LYS A 40 0.12 15.01 0.25
N GLU A 41 0.57 15.32 1.47
CA GLU A 41 1.12 16.63 1.84
C GLU A 41 2.60 16.76 1.47
N CYS A 42 3.43 15.97 2.13
CA CYS A 42 4.88 16.16 2.13
C CYS A 42 5.55 15.63 0.86
N LYS A 43 4.83 14.83 0.07
CA LYS A 43 5.35 14.13 -1.12
C LYS A 43 6.55 13.22 -0.88
N ILE A 44 6.88 12.91 0.37
CA ILE A 44 7.89 11.90 0.72
C ILE A 44 7.30 10.50 0.61
N ASN A 45 8.11 9.52 0.17
CA ASN A 45 7.72 8.12 0.15
C ASN A 45 7.72 7.55 1.58
N VAL A 46 6.59 6.97 1.99
CA VAL A 46 6.39 6.41 3.32
C VAL A 46 6.14 4.91 3.18
N TYR A 47 6.97 4.12 3.85
CA TYR A 47 6.76 2.67 3.95
C TYR A 47 5.73 2.37 5.05
N PRO A 48 4.89 1.34 4.87
CA PRO A 48 3.92 0.96 5.89
C PRO A 48 4.64 0.46 7.15
N PHE A 49 4.20 0.91 8.31
CA PHE A 49 4.74 0.42 9.59
C PHE A 49 4.08 -0.90 10.02
N LYS A 50 2.90 -1.21 9.47
CA LYS A 50 2.19 -2.46 9.67
C LYS A 50 1.55 -2.90 8.36
N GLN A 51 1.62 -4.20 8.09
CA GLN A 51 0.99 -4.83 6.94
C GLN A 51 0.27 -6.10 7.39
N THR A 52 -0.97 -6.27 6.95
CA THR A 52 -1.79 -7.45 7.25
C THR A 52 -2.28 -8.06 5.94
N PRO A 53 -2.24 -9.39 5.78
CA PRO A 53 -2.82 -10.05 4.63
C PRO A 53 -4.26 -9.58 4.40
N LEU A 54 -4.65 -9.47 3.13
CA LEU A 54 -6.07 -9.32 2.80
C LEU A 54 -6.71 -10.67 3.04
N GLU A 55 -7.36 -10.84 4.20
CA GLU A 55 -8.28 -11.96 4.35
C GLU A 55 -9.35 -11.82 3.26
N LYS A 56 -9.67 -12.91 2.58
CA LYS A 56 -10.91 -13.01 1.81
C LYS A 56 -11.93 -13.48 2.84
N PRO A 57 -12.77 -12.61 3.42
CA PRO A 57 -13.85 -13.14 4.24
C PRO A 57 -14.82 -13.83 3.28
N ASP A 58 -15.65 -14.73 3.78
CA ASP A 58 -16.84 -15.28 3.10
C ASP A 58 -17.88 -14.18 2.74
N GLY A 59 -17.47 -13.08 2.10
CA GLY A 59 -18.33 -11.96 1.69
C GLY A 59 -18.42 -10.77 2.68
N LEU A 60 -17.62 -10.75 3.75
CA LEU A 60 -17.64 -9.70 4.79
C LEU A 60 -16.55 -8.60 4.64
N ASP A 61 -15.82 -8.54 3.52
CA ASP A 61 -14.82 -7.49 3.31
C ASP A 61 -15.55 -6.15 3.06
N LYS A 62 -15.54 -5.28 4.06
CA LYS A 62 -16.13 -3.93 3.98
C LYS A 62 -15.24 -2.94 3.23
N SER A 63 -14.11 -3.37 2.66
CA SER A 63 -13.31 -2.48 1.84
C SER A 63 -14.06 -2.16 0.54
N ASP A 64 -14.36 -0.88 0.36
CA ASP A 64 -14.95 -0.39 -0.88
C ASP A 64 -13.99 -0.67 -2.04
N LEU A 65 -14.27 -1.74 -2.78
CA LEU A 65 -13.45 -2.19 -3.90
C LEU A 65 -13.44 -1.16 -5.05
N ASN A 66 -14.41 -0.24 -5.06
CA ASN A 66 -14.53 0.85 -6.03
C ASN A 66 -13.75 2.10 -5.60
N LYS A 67 -13.24 2.16 -4.37
CA LYS A 67 -12.47 3.31 -3.91
C LYS A 67 -11.24 3.49 -4.82
N PRO A 68 -11.09 4.65 -5.48
CA PRO A 68 -10.02 4.86 -6.44
C PRO A 68 -8.67 4.76 -5.73
N HIS A 69 -7.80 3.91 -6.27
CA HIS A 69 -6.43 3.81 -5.81
C HIS A 69 -5.61 4.99 -6.36
N PRO A 70 -4.99 5.82 -5.50
CA PRO A 70 -4.18 6.94 -5.94
C PRO A 70 -2.84 6.44 -6.54
N GLN A 71 -2.88 6.05 -7.81
CA GLN A 71 -1.73 5.50 -8.54
C GLN A 71 -0.52 6.45 -8.53
N ASN A 72 -0.78 7.76 -8.61
CA ASN A 72 0.22 8.81 -8.57
C ASN A 72 0.92 8.94 -7.20
N LEU A 73 0.40 8.33 -6.13
CA LEU A 73 1.04 8.28 -4.81
C LEU A 73 1.63 6.90 -4.51
N CYS A 74 1.39 5.88 -5.33
CA CYS A 74 1.85 4.52 -5.07
C CYS A 74 3.21 4.26 -5.73
N GLU A 75 4.24 3.95 -4.94
CA GLU A 75 5.58 3.67 -5.45
C GLU A 75 5.57 2.51 -6.46
N LYS A 76 4.81 1.44 -6.19
CA LYS A 76 4.70 0.30 -7.11
C LYS A 76 4.04 0.69 -8.43
N CYS A 77 2.95 1.48 -8.40
CA CYS A 77 2.30 1.96 -9.63
C CYS A 77 3.25 2.82 -10.45
N LYS A 78 3.97 3.76 -9.81
CA LYS A 78 4.97 4.60 -10.48
C LYS A 78 6.06 3.76 -11.15
N LYS A 79 6.59 2.75 -10.43
CA LYS A 79 7.63 1.87 -10.96
C LYS A 79 7.15 0.98 -12.12
N LEU A 80 5.90 0.53 -12.07
CA LEU A 80 5.28 -0.27 -13.12
C LEU A 80 4.81 0.54 -14.33
N GLY A 81 4.55 1.85 -14.16
CA GLY A 81 3.89 2.69 -15.15
C GLY A 81 2.40 2.36 -15.36
N ARG A 82 1.79 1.54 -14.49
CA ARG A 82 0.39 1.09 -14.58
C ARG A 82 -0.19 0.72 -13.22
N TYR A 83 -1.49 0.42 -13.18
CA TYR A 83 -2.20 0.05 -11.96
C TYR A 83 -1.63 -1.23 -11.34
N CYS A 84 -1.19 -1.16 -10.09
CA CYS A 84 -0.53 -2.28 -9.42
C CYS A 84 -1.47 -3.45 -9.11
N ARG A 85 -2.80 -3.24 -9.05
CA ARG A 85 -3.78 -4.29 -8.77
C ARG A 85 -3.89 -5.33 -9.89
N ASP A 86 -3.61 -4.92 -11.13
CA ASP A 86 -3.62 -5.80 -12.31
C ASP A 86 -2.33 -6.63 -12.42
N SER A 87 -1.33 -6.34 -11.58
CA SER A 87 -0.08 -7.07 -11.58
C SER A 87 -0.23 -8.34 -10.74
N ARG A 88 -0.73 -9.39 -11.38
CA ARG A 88 -0.64 -10.77 -10.88
C ARG A 88 0.79 -11.26 -11.12
N PHE A 89 1.50 -11.63 -10.07
CA PHE A 89 2.80 -12.31 -10.11
C PHE A 89 2.66 -13.68 -9.46
#